data_AF-A0A954TZ25-F1
#
_entry.id   AF-A0A954TZ25-F1
#
_cell.length_a   1.000
_cell.length_b   1.000
_cell.length_c   1.000
_cell.angle_alpha   90.00
_cell.angle_beta   90.00
_cell.angle_gamma   90.00
#
_symmetry.space_group_name_H-M   'P 1'
#
loop_
_entity.id
_entity.type
_entity.pdbx_description
1 polymer ?
#
loop_
_entity_poly.entity_id
_entity_poly.type
_entity_poly.pdbx_seq_one_letter_code
_entity_poly.pdbx_strand_id
1 'polypeptide(L)'
;MIPIAIIMIAIGCQTDSDRVAELASRHATEQSELSRQTVELQTELVEGTRQLVEADSQSRRDFLELEGKLDEQRAEIGHRHDELESERRLIAKQRYRDPIIANAVTAIGALLACLLPLLLAGYLLKCQLGDQEEYAITEVLLEEIASGHSAFVRSKVPTLALNPDDSTPKLPGDPPRSPHDNLGE
;
A
#
# COMPACT_ATOMS: atom_id res chain seq x y z
N MET A 1 -29.02 56.24 -70.41
CA MET A 1 -28.17 56.69 -69.28
C MET A 1 -27.07 55.66 -68.93
N ILE A 2 -27.30 54.35 -69.03
CA ILE A 2 -26.29 53.31 -68.72
C ILE A 2 -25.12 53.19 -69.75
N PRO A 3 -25.30 53.33 -71.09
CA PRO A 3 -24.19 53.08 -72.03
C PRO A 3 -23.13 54.19 -72.03
N ILE A 4 -23.50 55.41 -71.65
CA ILE A 4 -22.58 56.56 -71.62
C ILE A 4 -21.59 56.45 -70.45
N ALA A 5 -22.03 55.87 -69.32
CA ALA A 5 -21.17 55.66 -68.14
C ALA A 5 -20.07 54.62 -68.40
N ILE A 6 -20.36 53.57 -69.17
CA ILE A 6 -19.37 52.52 -69.50
C ILE A 6 -18.29 53.05 -70.44
N ILE A 7 -18.67 53.92 -71.40
CA ILE A 7 -17.71 54.51 -72.35
C ILE A 7 -16.78 55.52 -71.65
N MET A 8 -17.30 56.31 -70.69
CA MET A 8 -16.48 57.24 -69.89
C MET A 8 -15.46 56.51 -69.01
N ILE A 9 -15.81 55.35 -68.45
CA ILE A 9 -14.90 54.54 -67.64
C ILE A 9 -13.84 53.85 -68.52
N ALA A 10 -14.23 53.35 -69.70
CA ALA A 10 -13.30 52.69 -70.62
C ALA A 10 -12.22 53.63 -71.17
N ILE A 11 -12.55 54.90 -71.43
CA ILE A 11 -11.58 55.89 -71.94
C ILE A 11 -10.61 56.32 -70.84
N GLY A 12 -11.06 56.45 -69.58
CA GLY A 12 -10.20 56.78 -68.44
C GLY A 12 -9.24 55.65 -68.04
N CYS A 13 -9.70 54.38 -68.10
CA CYS A 13 -8.86 53.23 -67.77
C CYS A 13 -7.74 52.97 -68.79
N GLN A 14 -7.96 53.26 -70.07
CA GLN A 14 -6.94 53.00 -71.12
C GLN A 14 -5.78 53.99 -71.03
N THR A 15 -6.05 55.25 -70.64
CA THR A 15 -5.02 56.25 -70.40
C THR A 15 -4.21 56.00 -69.12
N ASP A 16 -4.83 55.41 -68.09
CA ASP A 16 -4.11 55.04 -66.88
C ASP A 16 -3.29 53.76 -67.07
N SER A 17 -3.78 52.76 -67.81
CA SER A 17 -3.03 51.53 -68.05
C SER A 17 -1.73 51.77 -68.82
N ASP A 18 -1.77 52.63 -69.84
CA ASP A 18 -0.58 52.94 -70.65
C ASP A 18 0.44 53.74 -69.84
N ARG A 19 -0.03 54.65 -68.97
CA ARG A 19 0.82 55.47 -68.11
C ARG A 19 1.45 54.65 -66.97
N VAL A 20 0.74 53.68 -66.41
CA VAL A 20 1.26 52.77 -65.38
C VAL A 20 2.23 51.75 -66.01
N ALA A 21 1.98 51.30 -67.25
CA ALA A 21 2.91 50.46 -68.01
C ALA A 21 4.18 51.22 -68.41
N GLU A 22 4.07 52.50 -68.77
CA GLU A 22 5.23 53.36 -69.05
C GLU A 22 6.02 53.70 -67.78
N LEU A 23 5.35 54.00 -66.66
CA LEU A 23 6.00 54.20 -65.36
C LEU A 23 6.68 52.91 -64.86
N ALA A 24 6.03 51.75 -65.00
CA ALA A 24 6.61 50.46 -64.64
C ALA A 24 7.84 50.12 -65.51
N SER A 25 7.81 50.43 -66.82
CA SER A 25 8.96 50.20 -67.69
C SER A 25 10.10 51.19 -67.43
N ARG A 26 9.82 52.45 -67.10
CA ARG A 26 10.84 53.43 -66.65
C ARG A 26 11.54 53.00 -65.37
N HIS A 27 10.78 52.52 -64.38
CA HIS A 27 11.36 52.01 -63.13
C HIS A 27 12.15 50.72 -63.35
N ALA A 28 11.73 49.84 -64.26
CA ALA A 28 12.48 48.63 -64.60
C ALA A 28 13.86 48.93 -65.21
N THR A 29 13.96 50.00 -66.03
CA THR A 29 15.24 50.40 -66.63
C THR A 29 16.20 51.02 -65.62
N GLU A 30 15.72 51.89 -64.73
CA GLU A 30 16.54 52.55 -63.69
C GLU A 30 16.95 51.57 -62.56
N GLN A 31 16.12 50.57 -62.26
CA GLN A 31 16.38 49.59 -61.20
C GLN A 31 17.47 48.57 -61.59
N SER A 32 17.84 48.47 -62.86
CA SER A 32 18.89 47.54 -63.31
C SER A 32 20.29 47.90 -62.81
N GLU A 33 20.57 49.20 -62.63
CA GLU A 33 21.84 49.70 -62.09
C GLU A 33 21.90 49.60 -60.56
N LEU A 34 20.78 49.91 -59.88
CA LEU A 34 20.65 49.75 -58.43
C LEU A 34 20.69 48.28 -58.00
N SER A 35 20.14 47.39 -58.83
CA SER A 35 20.18 45.94 -58.59
C SER A 35 21.61 45.40 -58.49
N ARG A 36 22.62 46.03 -59.12
CA ARG A 36 24.01 45.56 -59.04
C ARG A 36 24.63 45.78 -57.67
N GLN A 37 24.38 46.93 -57.04
CA GLN A 37 24.90 47.23 -55.70
C GLN A 37 24.15 46.46 -54.60
N THR A 38 22.86 46.19 -54.80
CA THR A 38 22.09 45.38 -53.84
C THR A 38 22.48 43.91 -53.87
N VAL A 39 22.96 43.38 -55.01
CA VAL A 39 23.40 41.99 -55.13
C VAL A 39 24.69 41.74 -54.33
N GLU A 40 25.62 42.69 -54.32
CA GLU A 40 26.87 42.57 -53.56
C GLU A 40 26.60 42.51 -52.05
N LEU A 41 25.79 43.44 -51.53
CA LEU A 41 25.39 43.48 -50.12
C LEU A 41 24.51 42.28 -49.73
N GLN A 42 23.63 41.81 -50.62
CA GLN A 42 22.83 40.60 -50.39
C GLN A 42 23.71 39.35 -50.32
N THR A 43 24.80 39.29 -51.07
CA THR A 43 25.71 38.13 -51.04
C THR A 43 26.42 38.04 -49.69
N GLU A 44 26.92 39.17 -49.17
CA GLU A 44 27.52 39.25 -47.83
C GLU A 44 26.50 38.92 -46.72
N LEU A 45 25.26 39.41 -46.83
CA LEU A 45 24.20 39.08 -45.88
C LEU A 45 23.79 37.61 -45.94
N VAL A 46 23.76 37.00 -47.12
CA VAL A 46 23.47 35.56 -47.29
C VAL A 46 24.58 34.70 -46.71
N GLU A 47 25.84 35.09 -46.88
CA GLU A 47 26.97 34.40 -46.24
C GLU A 47 26.95 34.56 -44.72
N GLY A 48 26.70 35.77 -44.22
CA GLY A 48 26.57 36.04 -42.79
C GLY A 48 25.38 35.31 -42.16
N THR A 49 24.21 35.32 -42.80
CA THR A 49 23.04 34.56 -42.32
C THR A 49 23.27 33.06 -42.39
N ARG A 50 23.95 32.55 -43.42
CA ARG A 50 24.31 31.13 -43.49
C ARG A 50 25.23 30.73 -42.33
N GLN A 51 26.23 31.56 -42.01
CA GLN A 51 27.12 31.30 -40.89
C GLN A 51 26.40 31.36 -39.53
N LEU A 52 25.49 32.32 -39.36
CA LEU A 52 24.65 32.41 -38.16
C LEU A 52 23.72 31.20 -38.02
N VAL A 53 23.08 30.76 -39.11
CA VAL A 53 22.17 29.60 -39.08
C VAL A 53 22.94 28.32 -38.78
N GLU A 54 24.14 28.14 -39.33
CA GLU A 54 24.99 26.99 -39.00
C GLU A 54 25.33 26.98 -37.51
N ALA A 55 25.77 28.14 -36.98
CA ALA A 55 26.07 28.30 -35.55
C ALA A 55 24.84 28.11 -34.64
N ASP A 56 23.67 28.63 -35.03
CA ASP A 56 22.40 28.43 -34.30
C ASP A 56 21.98 26.96 -34.33
N SER A 57 22.12 26.29 -35.47
CA SER A 57 21.80 24.86 -35.60
C SER A 57 22.71 23.99 -34.75
N GLN A 58 23.97 24.39 -34.59
CA GLN A 58 24.93 23.70 -33.73
C GLN A 58 24.60 23.95 -32.26
N SER A 59 24.34 25.20 -31.88
CA SER A 59 23.97 25.56 -30.51
C SER A 59 22.68 24.85 -30.04
N ARG A 60 21.68 24.72 -30.92
CA ARG A 60 20.46 23.96 -30.62
C ARG A 60 20.73 22.46 -30.41
N ARG A 61 21.63 21.87 -31.19
CA ARG A 61 22.01 20.46 -31.03
C ARG A 61 22.72 20.23 -29.70
N ASP A 62 23.66 21.10 -29.35
CA ASP A 62 24.38 21.03 -28.08
C ASP A 62 23.42 21.20 -26.89
N PHE A 63 22.45 22.11 -27.01
CA PHE A 63 21.42 22.31 -25.98
C PHE A 63 20.54 21.06 -25.80
N LEU A 64 20.06 20.46 -26.88
CA LEU A 64 19.26 19.24 -26.82
C LEU A 64 20.05 18.05 -26.25
N GLU A 65 21.35 17.95 -26.56
CA GLU A 65 22.22 16.93 -25.96
C GLU A 65 22.36 17.12 -24.44
N LEU A 66 22.52 18.36 -23.99
CA LEU A 66 22.59 18.70 -22.57
C LEU A 66 21.27 18.43 -21.85
N GLU A 67 20.13 18.80 -22.44
CA GLU A 67 18.80 18.49 -21.87
C GLU A 67 18.60 16.98 -21.73
N GLY A 68 18.95 16.20 -22.77
CA GLY A 68 18.87 14.74 -22.71
C GLY A 68 19.69 14.15 -21.57
N LYS A 69 20.93 14.64 -21.36
CA LYS A 69 21.77 14.22 -20.23
C LYS A 69 21.18 14.60 -18.87
N LEU A 70 20.55 15.77 -18.76
CA LEU A 70 19.91 16.19 -17.53
C LEU A 70 18.68 15.35 -17.19
N ASP A 71 17.89 14.98 -18.19
CA ASP A 71 16.71 14.14 -17.99
C ASP A 71 17.09 12.71 -17.61
N GLU A 72 18.16 12.17 -18.20
CA GLU A 72 18.73 10.87 -17.79
C GLU A 72 19.23 10.90 -16.34
N GLN A 73 19.96 11.95 -15.95
CA GLN A 73 20.40 12.13 -14.56
C GLN A 73 19.23 12.28 -13.59
N ARG A 74 18.17 12.99 -13.97
CA ARG A 74 16.96 13.13 -13.15
C ARG A 74 16.26 11.80 -12.97
N ALA A 75 16.16 10.98 -14.03
CA ALA A 75 15.58 9.65 -13.95
C ALA A 75 16.37 8.74 -13.01
N GLU A 76 17.71 8.77 -13.10
CA GLU A 76 18.59 7.99 -12.22
C GLU A 76 18.46 8.44 -10.75
N ILE A 77 18.40 9.75 -10.50
CA ILE A 77 18.17 10.30 -9.16
C ILE A 77 16.81 9.88 -8.63
N GLY A 78 15.76 9.89 -9.47
CA GLY A 78 14.43 9.42 -9.11
C GLY A 78 14.45 7.96 -8.66
N HIS A 79 15.08 7.08 -9.43
CA HIS A 79 15.24 5.67 -9.07
C HIS A 79 16.00 5.49 -7.75
N ARG A 80 17.12 6.19 -7.55
CA ARG A 80 17.88 6.14 -6.31
C ARG A 80 17.06 6.65 -5.11
N HIS A 81 16.25 7.67 -5.31
CA HIS A 81 15.38 8.20 -4.27
C HIS A 81 14.28 7.21 -3.89
N ASP A 82 13.64 6.57 -4.87
CA ASP A 82 12.60 5.58 -4.64
C ASP A 82 13.13 4.35 -3.89
N GLU A 83 14.34 3.90 -4.22
CA GLU A 83 15.02 2.82 -3.50
C GLU A 83 15.26 3.20 -2.04
N LEU A 84 15.86 4.37 -1.79
CA LEU A 84 16.10 4.87 -0.44
C LEU A 84 14.80 5.09 0.35
N GLU A 85 13.73 5.53 -0.30
CA GLU A 85 12.45 5.71 0.36
C GLU A 85 11.79 4.37 0.69
N SER A 86 11.96 3.35 -0.17
CA SER A 86 11.52 1.99 0.11
C SER A 86 12.25 1.38 1.31
N GLU A 87 13.57 1.61 1.41
CA GLU A 87 14.40 1.18 2.54
C GLU A 87 13.99 1.90 3.83
N ARG A 88 13.77 3.23 3.78
CA ARG A 88 13.29 3.99 4.94
C ARG A 88 11.95 3.46 5.43
N ARG A 89 11.03 3.13 4.51
CA ARG A 89 9.72 2.53 4.85
C ARG A 89 9.90 1.14 5.49
N LEU A 90 10.83 0.33 5.02
CA LEU A 90 11.15 -0.96 5.62
C LEU A 90 11.72 -0.82 7.03
N ILE A 91 12.69 0.08 7.23
CA ILE A 91 13.31 0.35 8.53
C ILE A 91 12.27 0.89 9.52
N ALA A 92 11.37 1.77 9.09
CA ALA A 92 10.27 2.27 9.92
C ALA A 92 9.32 1.14 10.35
N LYS A 93 8.97 0.23 9.44
CA LYS A 93 8.17 -0.97 9.76
C LYS A 93 8.90 -1.91 10.72
N GLN A 94 10.21 -2.07 10.58
CA GLN A 94 11.02 -2.94 11.42
C GLN A 94 11.13 -2.41 12.86
N ARG A 95 11.38 -1.10 13.01
CA ARG A 95 11.39 -0.42 14.31
C ARG A 95 10.07 -0.49 15.07
N TYR A 96 8.93 -0.68 14.40
CA TYR A 96 7.65 -0.88 15.08
C TYR A 96 7.50 -2.28 15.67
N ARG A 97 8.21 -3.30 15.14
CA ARG A 97 8.12 -4.69 15.60
C ARG A 97 9.12 -5.04 16.70
N ASP A 98 10.32 -4.46 16.65
CA ASP A 98 11.35 -4.65 17.67
C ASP A 98 10.90 -4.38 19.12
N PRO A 99 10.15 -3.30 19.43
CA PRO A 99 9.72 -3.03 20.81
C PRO A 99 8.72 -4.07 21.33
N ILE A 100 7.94 -4.71 20.46
CA ILE A 100 6.94 -5.72 20.87
C ILE A 100 7.64 -7.02 21.30
N ILE A 101 8.66 -7.45 20.56
CA ILE A 101 9.40 -8.68 20.87
C ILE A 101 10.25 -8.50 22.13
N ALA A 102 10.94 -7.36 22.25
CA ALA A 102 11.74 -7.05 23.44
C ALA A 102 10.88 -7.05 24.71
N ASN A 103 9.69 -6.43 24.66
CA ASN A 103 8.79 -6.37 25.81
C ASN A 103 8.18 -7.74 26.16
N ALA A 104 7.91 -8.60 25.17
CA ALA A 104 7.43 -9.94 25.43
C ALA A 104 8.49 -10.81 26.14
N VAL A 105 9.76 -10.73 25.73
CA VAL A 105 10.84 -11.49 26.36
C VAL A 105 11.10 -11.02 27.79
N THR A 106 11.10 -9.71 28.04
CA THR A 106 11.26 -9.19 29.40
C THR A 106 10.09 -9.55 30.30
N ALA A 107 8.85 -9.52 29.79
CA ALA A 107 7.67 -9.94 30.52
C ALA A 107 7.71 -11.44 30.89
N ILE A 108 8.10 -12.31 29.96
CA ILE A 108 8.28 -13.74 30.22
C ILE A 108 9.39 -13.97 31.25
N GLY A 109 10.52 -13.27 31.13
CA GLY A 109 11.62 -13.34 32.09
C GLY A 109 11.20 -12.93 33.50
N ALA A 110 10.43 -11.84 33.63
CA ALA A 110 9.91 -11.37 34.91
C ALA A 110 8.89 -12.35 35.51
N LEU A 111 7.99 -12.90 34.68
CA LEU A 111 7.06 -13.95 35.11
C LEU A 111 7.82 -15.16 35.63
N LEU A 112 8.79 -15.69 34.88
CA LEU A 112 9.61 -16.81 35.30
C LEU A 112 10.40 -16.50 36.57
N ALA A 113 11.01 -15.32 36.68
CA ALA A 113 11.74 -14.90 37.87
C ALA A 113 10.85 -14.85 39.13
N CYS A 114 9.55 -14.57 38.99
CA CYS A 114 8.59 -14.60 40.10
C CYS A 114 8.00 -16.00 40.35
N LEU A 115 7.76 -16.78 39.29
CA LEU A 115 7.16 -18.11 39.38
C LEU A 115 8.14 -19.15 39.94
N LEU A 116 9.43 -19.02 39.65
CA LEU A 116 10.48 -19.94 40.07
C LEU A 116 10.66 -20.02 41.60
N PRO A 117 10.78 -18.90 42.36
CA PRO A 117 10.81 -18.97 43.81
C PRO A 117 9.48 -19.45 44.40
N LEU A 118 8.35 -19.15 43.77
CA LEU A 118 7.03 -19.60 44.23
C LEU A 118 6.85 -21.12 44.08
N LEU A 119 7.28 -21.68 42.94
CA LEU A 119 7.32 -23.13 42.72
C LEU A 119 8.26 -23.83 43.69
N LEU A 120 9.43 -23.23 43.95
CA LEU A 120 10.39 -23.80 44.91
C LEU A 120 9.79 -23.83 46.33
N ALA A 121 9.15 -22.75 46.77
CA ALA A 121 8.47 -22.69 48.06
C ALA A 121 7.31 -23.69 48.14
N GLY A 122 6.49 -23.79 47.09
CA GLY A 122 5.40 -24.76 47.02
C GLY A 122 5.90 -26.21 47.01
N TYR A 123 7.00 -26.49 46.32
CA TYR A 123 7.62 -27.80 46.28
C TYR A 123 8.18 -28.20 47.65
N LEU A 124 8.90 -27.31 48.32
CA LEU A 124 9.40 -27.55 49.68
C LEU A 124 8.26 -27.80 50.66
N LEU A 125 7.18 -27.02 50.58
CA LEU A 125 6.01 -27.19 51.44
C LEU A 125 5.31 -28.52 51.18
N LYS A 126 5.13 -28.93 49.91
CA LYS A 126 4.56 -30.24 49.57
C LYS A 126 5.45 -31.40 50.00
N CYS A 127 6.77 -31.24 49.87
CA CYS A 127 7.73 -32.25 50.31
C CYS A 127 7.65 -32.45 51.83
N GLN A 128 7.61 -31.37 52.60
CA GLN A 128 7.47 -31.45 54.06
C GLN A 128 6.11 -31.97 54.50
N LEU A 129 5.03 -31.56 53.84
CA LEU A 129 3.69 -32.02 54.19
C LEU A 129 3.48 -33.49 53.84
N GLY A 130 4.01 -33.95 52.70
CA GLY A 130 3.99 -35.36 52.32
C GLY A 130 4.76 -36.23 53.31
N ASP A 131 5.95 -35.79 53.73
CA ASP A 131 6.76 -36.50 54.73
C ASP A 131 6.04 -36.54 56.09
N GLN A 132 5.54 -35.40 56.58
CA GLN A 132 4.79 -35.31 57.85
C GLN A 132 3.47 -36.08 57.84
N GLU A 133 2.68 -36.01 56.77
CA GLU A 133 1.42 -36.75 56.67
C GLU A 133 1.70 -38.26 56.62
N GLU A 134 2.68 -38.71 55.86
CA GLU A 134 3.00 -40.14 55.78
C GLU A 134 3.56 -40.67 57.11
N TYR A 135 4.41 -39.91 57.81
CA TYR A 135 4.87 -40.27 59.17
C TYR A 135 3.74 -40.19 60.22
N ALA A 136 2.90 -39.15 60.22
CA ALA A 136 1.82 -39.03 61.20
C ALA A 136 0.71 -40.07 60.96
N ILE A 137 0.37 -40.36 59.70
CA ILE A 137 -0.59 -41.42 59.36
C ILE A 137 -0.02 -42.78 59.71
N THR A 138 1.27 -43.05 59.44
CA THR A 138 1.90 -44.32 59.81
C THR A 138 2.06 -44.48 61.31
N GLU A 139 2.34 -43.42 62.07
CA GLU A 139 2.42 -43.46 63.53
C GLU A 139 1.04 -43.69 64.16
N VAL A 140 -0.01 -43.03 63.68
CA VAL A 140 -1.39 -43.26 64.13
C VAL A 140 -1.85 -44.69 63.78
N LEU A 141 -1.53 -45.18 62.58
CA LEU A 141 -1.81 -46.56 62.18
C LEU A 141 -0.98 -47.58 62.97
N LEU A 142 0.28 -47.28 63.29
CA LEU A 142 1.11 -48.13 64.13
C LEU A 142 0.57 -48.16 65.55
N GLU A 143 0.14 -47.02 66.09
CA GLU A 143 -0.44 -46.92 67.42
C GLU A 143 -1.76 -47.69 67.49
N GLU A 144 -2.59 -47.65 66.45
CA GLU A 144 -3.84 -48.42 66.36
C GLU A 144 -3.61 -49.94 66.21
N ILE A 145 -2.59 -50.34 65.42
CA ILE A 145 -2.20 -51.75 65.26
C ILE A 145 -1.54 -52.28 66.54
N ALA A 146 -0.68 -51.49 67.20
CA ALA A 146 0.03 -51.84 68.43
C ALA A 146 -0.89 -51.83 69.65
N SER A 147 -1.92 -50.98 69.67
CA SER A 147 -2.97 -50.98 70.71
C SER A 147 -3.99 -52.12 70.54
N GLY A 148 -3.83 -52.97 69.52
CA GLY A 148 -4.51 -54.25 69.41
C GLY A 148 -6.03 -54.18 69.22
N HIS A 149 -6.57 -52.99 68.92
CA HIS A 149 -8.00 -52.79 68.74
C HIS A 149 -8.33 -52.77 67.23
N SER A 150 -8.56 -53.95 66.67
CA SER A 150 -8.98 -54.12 65.27
C SER A 150 -10.42 -53.63 65.04
N ALA A 151 -10.63 -52.31 65.03
CA ALA A 151 -11.91 -51.71 64.67
C ALA A 151 -12.13 -51.57 63.14
N PHE A 152 -11.09 -51.82 62.32
CA PHE A 152 -11.12 -51.59 60.87
C PHE A 152 -11.74 -52.70 60.00
N VAL A 153 -12.54 -53.63 60.55
CA VAL A 153 -13.32 -54.59 59.74
C VAL A 153 -14.80 -54.22 59.62
N ARG A 154 -15.18 -52.94 59.78
CA ARG A 154 -16.56 -52.51 59.48
C ARG A 154 -16.64 -51.31 58.55
N SER A 155 -16.16 -51.50 57.33
CA SER A 155 -16.70 -50.80 56.17
C SER A 155 -18.19 -51.18 56.03
N LYS A 156 -19.05 -50.28 56.53
CA LYS A 156 -20.48 -50.33 56.28
C LYS A 156 -20.68 -49.84 54.84
N VAL A 157 -20.73 -50.78 53.90
CA VAL A 157 -21.21 -50.57 52.53
C VAL A 157 -22.57 -49.87 52.62
N PRO A 158 -22.78 -48.69 52.00
CA PRO A 158 -24.11 -48.11 51.95
C PRO A 158 -24.98 -48.99 51.05
N THR A 159 -25.91 -49.71 51.67
CA THR A 159 -26.94 -50.49 51.00
C THR A 159 -27.83 -49.55 50.20
N LEU A 160 -27.60 -49.47 48.89
CA LEU A 160 -28.58 -49.00 47.92
C LEU A 160 -29.84 -49.87 48.07
N ALA A 161 -30.90 -49.27 48.61
CA ALA A 161 -32.22 -49.89 48.66
C ALA A 161 -32.77 -50.00 47.24
N LEU A 162 -32.53 -51.14 46.59
CA LEU A 162 -33.34 -51.60 45.46
C LEU A 162 -34.72 -51.95 46.03
N ASN A 163 -35.74 -51.16 45.66
CA ASN A 163 -37.13 -51.45 45.96
C ASN A 163 -37.66 -52.43 44.89
N PRO A 164 -38.01 -53.69 45.24
CA PRO A 164 -38.47 -54.68 44.29
C PRO A 164 -39.95 -54.96 44.55
N ASP A 165 -40.84 -54.19 43.92
CA ASP A 165 -42.18 -54.61 43.50
C ASP A 165 -43.04 -53.39 43.20
N ASP A 166 -43.04 -52.96 41.94
CA ASP A 166 -44.30 -52.59 41.30
C ASP A 166 -44.19 -52.84 39.80
N SER A 167 -44.38 -54.11 39.45
CA SER A 167 -44.56 -54.53 38.07
C SER A 167 -45.95 -55.12 37.93
N THR A 168 -46.82 -54.44 37.18
CA THR A 168 -47.82 -55.11 36.36
C THR A 168 -47.88 -54.52 34.93
N PRO A 169 -48.04 -55.33 33.86
CA PRO A 169 -47.90 -54.92 32.45
C PRO A 169 -49.18 -55.03 31.58
N LYS A 170 -49.13 -54.44 30.36
CA LYS A 170 -50.04 -54.51 29.16
C LYS A 170 -51.31 -53.61 29.13
N LEU A 171 -51.40 -52.58 28.25
CA LEU A 171 -51.84 -52.48 26.81
C LEU A 171 -53.33 -52.84 26.58
N PRO A 172 -54.07 -52.39 25.52
CA PRO A 172 -53.85 -51.41 24.42
C PRO A 172 -55.07 -50.45 24.14
N GLY A 173 -54.93 -49.41 23.32
CA GLY A 173 -56.11 -48.74 22.71
C GLY A 173 -55.97 -47.27 22.26
N ASP A 174 -55.37 -47.07 21.08
CA ASP A 174 -55.85 -46.26 19.93
C ASP A 174 -56.25 -44.75 20.07
N PRO A 175 -56.36 -43.98 18.96
CA PRO A 175 -55.44 -42.88 18.65
C PRO A 175 -56.18 -41.52 18.41
N PRO A 176 -55.90 -40.73 17.36
CA PRO A 176 -54.96 -39.60 17.28
C PRO A 176 -55.64 -38.23 17.00
N ARG A 177 -54.80 -37.20 16.75
CA ARG A 177 -55.01 -35.99 15.91
C ARG A 177 -55.71 -34.74 16.52
N SER A 178 -54.87 -33.71 16.76
CA SER A 178 -54.88 -32.31 16.19
C SER A 178 -56.17 -31.46 16.29
N PRO A 179 -56.25 -30.19 15.79
CA PRO A 179 -55.24 -29.18 15.38
C PRO A 179 -55.56 -27.75 15.94
N HIS A 180 -54.85 -26.74 15.43
CA HIS A 180 -55.17 -25.29 15.36
C HIS A 180 -54.64 -24.39 16.52
N ASP A 181 -53.96 -23.26 16.31
CA ASP A 181 -53.85 -22.39 15.12
C ASP A 181 -52.54 -21.59 15.06
N ASN A 182 -52.10 -21.35 13.80
CA ASN A 182 -51.19 -20.29 13.41
C ASN A 182 -51.98 -19.00 13.17
N LEU A 183 -51.43 -17.85 13.58
CA LEU A 183 -51.53 -16.50 12.97
C LEU A 183 -50.58 -15.65 13.82
N GLY A 184 -49.42 -15.20 13.35
CA GLY A 184 -49.22 -14.26 12.25
C GLY A 184 -48.73 -12.95 12.87
N GLU A 185 -47.45 -12.63 12.66
CA GLU A 185 -46.86 -11.29 12.46
C GLU A 185 -45.38 -11.44 12.09
#